data_AF-A0A7R9UL49-F1
#
_entry.id   AF-A0A7R9UL49-F1
#
_cell.length_a   1.000
_cell.length_b   1.000
_cell.length_c   1.000
_cell.angle_alpha   90.00
_cell.angle_beta   90.00
_cell.angle_gamma   90.00
#
_symmetry.space_group_name_H-M   'P 1'
#
loop_
_entity.id
_entity.type
_entity.pdbx_description
1 polymer ?
#
loop_
_entity_poly.entity_id
_entity_poly.type
_entity_poly.pdbx_seq_one_letter_code
_entity_poly.pdbx_strand_id
1 'polypeptide(L)'
;DVRTIVAATARPPARQTAMFTATWPDSVRALATDFLTTPVTVTVGSGELTANHRVRQIVEVVDPDRKDARLLQLLAKYHADRKARVLVFALYKKEAARVEVALQRAGYRCRAIHGDQSQEQRSAAL
;
A
#
# COMPACT_ATOMS: atom_id res chain seq x y z
N ASP A 1 11.19 -4.29 -17.16
CA ASP A 1 9.74 -4.29 -17.49
C ASP A 1 9.20 -5.72 -17.36
N VAL A 2 7.97 -5.89 -16.87
CA VAL A 2 7.31 -7.19 -16.69
C VAL A 2 7.19 -7.92 -18.03
N ARG A 3 6.91 -7.20 -19.13
CA ARG A 3 6.84 -7.81 -20.47
C ARG A 3 8.16 -8.45 -20.86
N THR A 4 9.28 -7.77 -20.61
CA THR A 4 10.63 -8.30 -20.87
C THR A 4 10.92 -9.56 -20.06
N ILE A 5 10.56 -9.56 -18.77
CA ILE A 5 10.77 -10.72 -17.88
C ILE A 5 9.96 -11.91 -18.39
N VAL A 6 8.68 -11.72 -18.66
CA VAL A 6 7.80 -12.80 -19.17
C VAL A 6 8.27 -13.31 -20.53
N ALA A 7 8.73 -12.43 -21.42
CA ALA A 7 9.26 -12.80 -22.74
C ALA A 7 10.54 -13.67 -22.66
N ALA A 8 11.33 -13.53 -21.59
CA ALA A 8 12.53 -14.33 -21.35
C ALA A 8 12.23 -15.71 -20.70
N THR A 9 10.97 -16.01 -20.38
CA THR A 9 10.56 -17.31 -19.83
C THR A 9 10.05 -18.26 -20.93
N ALA A 10 9.89 -19.54 -20.58
CA ALA A 10 9.24 -20.52 -21.44
C ALA A 10 7.86 -20.03 -21.91
N ARG A 11 7.50 -20.35 -23.16
CA ARG A 11 6.19 -19.99 -23.73
C ARG A 11 5.13 -21.03 -23.37
N PRO A 12 3.85 -20.66 -23.30
CA PRO A 12 2.76 -21.63 -23.23
C PRO A 12 2.87 -22.67 -24.36
N PRO A 13 2.57 -23.96 -24.11
CA PRO A 13 2.01 -24.52 -22.88
C PRO A 13 3.05 -24.90 -21.79
N ALA A 14 4.35 -24.71 -22.05
CA ALA A 14 5.42 -25.11 -21.12
C ALA A 14 5.52 -24.22 -19.85
N ARG A 15 4.70 -23.17 -19.75
CA ARG A 15 4.60 -22.26 -18.61
C ARG A 15 3.16 -22.15 -18.16
N GLN A 16 2.92 -22.33 -16.85
CA GLN A 16 1.69 -21.92 -16.19
C GLN A 16 1.85 -20.50 -15.64
N THR A 17 0.85 -19.64 -15.85
CA THR A 17 0.84 -18.28 -15.30
C THR A 17 -0.37 -18.12 -14.38
N ALA A 18 -0.12 -17.69 -13.14
CA ALA A 18 -1.13 -17.40 -12.14
C ALA A 18 -0.97 -15.94 -11.69
N MET A 19 -2.09 -15.21 -11.64
CA MET A 19 -2.13 -13.81 -11.20
C MET A 19 -3.01 -13.69 -9.96
N PHE A 20 -2.57 -12.89 -8.99
CA PHE A 20 -3.27 -12.64 -7.75
C PHE A 20 -3.41 -11.14 -7.55
N THR A 21 -4.63 -10.68 -7.26
CA THR A 21 -4.90 -9.27 -7.01
C THR A 21 -6.13 -9.11 -6.13
N ALA A 22 -6.11 -8.08 -5.29
CA ALA A 22 -7.27 -7.68 -4.49
C ALA A 22 -8.23 -6.77 -5.27
N THR A 23 -7.82 -6.21 -6.40
CA THR A 23 -8.63 -5.30 -7.24
C THR A 23 -8.60 -5.75 -8.70
N TRP A 24 -9.72 -5.56 -9.41
CA TRP A 24 -9.87 -5.99 -10.81
C TRP A 24 -10.36 -4.88 -11.77
N PRO A 25 -9.69 -3.71 -11.81
CA PRO A 25 -10.03 -2.65 -12.76
C PRO A 25 -9.62 -3.01 -14.20
N ASP A 26 -10.13 -2.26 -15.18
CA ASP A 26 -9.88 -2.48 -16.62
C ASP A 26 -8.40 -2.52 -17.00
N SER A 27 -7.58 -1.69 -16.37
CA SER A 27 -6.13 -1.66 -16.62
C SER A 27 -5.44 -2.97 -16.24
N VAL A 28 -5.86 -3.61 -15.13
CA VAL A 28 -5.33 -4.90 -14.70
C VAL A 28 -5.86 -6.02 -15.58
N ARG A 29 -7.13 -5.94 -16.01
CA ARG A 29 -7.73 -6.88 -16.97
C ARG A 29 -6.97 -6.92 -18.29
N ALA A 30 -6.68 -5.75 -18.85
CA ALA A 30 -5.90 -5.62 -20.08
C ALA A 30 -4.47 -6.15 -19.93
N LEU A 31 -3.84 -5.98 -18.76
CA LEU A 31 -2.53 -6.56 -18.49
C LEU A 31 -2.59 -8.08 -18.40
N ALA A 32 -3.64 -8.63 -17.79
CA ALA A 32 -3.80 -10.06 -17.60
C ALA A 32 -4.01 -10.81 -18.93
N THR A 33 -4.74 -10.22 -19.88
CA THR A 33 -4.95 -10.80 -21.22
C THR A 33 -3.65 -10.97 -22.01
N ASP A 34 -2.63 -10.15 -21.74
CA ASP A 34 -1.35 -10.23 -22.43
C ASP A 34 -0.46 -11.39 -21.93
N PHE A 35 -0.73 -11.91 -20.73
CA PHE A 35 0.15 -12.88 -20.06
C PHE A 35 -0.50 -14.24 -19.78
N LEU A 36 -1.83 -14.30 -19.77
CA LEU A 36 -2.59 -15.52 -19.50
C LEU A 36 -3.04 -16.19 -20.80
N THR A 37 -3.06 -17.52 -20.80
CA THR A 37 -3.62 -18.34 -21.89
C THR A 37 -4.81 -19.11 -21.36
N THR A 38 -6.01 -18.82 -21.88
CA THR A 38 -7.29 -19.45 -21.47
C THR A 38 -7.46 -19.51 -19.94
N PRO A 39 -7.46 -18.37 -19.23
CA PRO A 39 -7.46 -18.37 -17.77
C PRO A 39 -8.80 -18.80 -17.18
N VAL A 40 -8.72 -19.41 -15.99
CA VAL A 40 -9.86 -19.56 -15.08
C VAL A 40 -9.78 -18.46 -14.03
N THR A 41 -10.87 -17.71 -13.83
CA THR A 41 -10.94 -16.64 -12.83
C THR A 41 -11.71 -17.12 -11.61
N VAL A 42 -11.12 -16.95 -10.43
CA VAL A 42 -11.76 -17.23 -9.14
C VAL A 42 -11.83 -15.93 -8.35
N THR A 43 -13.02 -15.56 -7.91
CA THR A 43 -13.26 -14.35 -7.10
C THR A 43 -13.83 -14.75 -5.75
N VAL A 44 -13.28 -14.20 -4.67
CA VAL A 44 -13.78 -14.39 -3.30
C VAL A 44 -14.37 -13.05 -2.83
N GLY A 45 -15.66 -13.05 -2.49
CA GLY A 45 -16.40 -11.83 -2.16
C GLY A 45 -17.22 -11.30 -3.34
N SER A 46 -17.37 -9.97 -3.45
CA SER A 46 -18.08 -9.34 -4.56
C SER A 46 -17.11 -8.92 -5.69
N GLY A 47 -17.61 -8.82 -6.93
CA GLY A 47 -16.82 -8.32 -8.06
C GLY A 47 -16.60 -6.80 -8.05
N GLU A 48 -17.28 -6.08 -7.15
CA GLU A 48 -17.07 -4.66 -6.92
C GLU A 48 -15.92 -4.41 -5.95
N LEU A 49 -15.32 -3.22 -6.01
CA LEU A 49 -14.25 -2.84 -5.11
C LEU A 49 -14.79 -2.70 -3.67
N THR A 50 -14.77 -3.79 -2.93
CA THR A 50 -15.20 -3.82 -1.53
C THR A 50 -13.99 -3.94 -0.62
N ALA A 51 -13.83 -2.98 0.30
CA ALA A 51 -12.87 -3.09 1.39
C ALA A 51 -13.28 -4.19 2.37
N ASN A 52 -12.31 -4.78 3.07
CA ASN A 52 -12.56 -5.84 4.04
C ASN A 52 -13.51 -5.35 5.14
N HIS A 53 -14.67 -6.03 5.32
CA HIS A 53 -15.71 -5.65 6.28
C HIS A 53 -15.25 -5.63 7.75
N ARG A 54 -14.12 -6.28 8.08
CA ARG A 54 -13.54 -6.22 9.44
C ARG A 54 -12.83 -4.89 9.73
N VAL A 55 -12.57 -4.07 8.71
CA VAL A 55 -11.88 -2.79 8.85
C VAL A 55 -12.91 -1.69 9.03
N ARG A 56 -12.94 -1.08 10.22
CA ARG A 56 -13.71 0.15 10.47
C ARG A 56 -13.09 1.30 9.67
N GLN A 57 -13.85 1.89 8.77
CA GLN A 57 -13.43 3.02 7.96
C GLN A 57 -14.04 4.32 8.52
N ILE A 58 -13.20 5.34 8.68
CA ILE A 58 -13.61 6.67 9.15
C ILE A 58 -13.03 7.68 8.18
N VAL A 59 -13.87 8.54 7.62
CA VAL A 59 -13.48 9.63 6.74
C VAL A 59 -13.71 10.95 7.48
N GLU A 60 -12.66 11.78 7.53
CA GLU A 60 -12.73 13.10 8.13
C GLU A 60 -12.34 14.15 7.10
N VAL A 61 -13.21 15.14 6.88
CA VAL A 61 -12.92 16.29 6.02
C VAL A 61 -12.25 17.35 6.90
N VAL A 62 -11.00 17.66 6.59
CA VAL A 62 -10.19 18.62 7.35
C VAL A 62 -9.39 19.50 6.41
N ASP A 63 -9.20 20.75 6.80
CA ASP A 63 -8.33 21.67 6.08
C ASP A 63 -6.87 21.17 6.09
N PRO A 64 -6.09 21.42 5.03
CA PRO A 64 -4.73 20.90 4.91
C PRO A 64 -3.80 21.28 6.07
N ASP A 65 -3.91 22.50 6.58
CA ASP A 65 -3.15 23.03 7.72
C ASP A 65 -3.50 22.35 9.05
N ARG A 66 -4.71 21.77 9.16
CA ARG A 66 -5.19 21.06 10.34
C ARG A 66 -4.76 19.59 10.39
N LYS A 67 -4.25 19.03 9.29
CA LYS A 67 -3.92 17.59 9.18
C LYS A 67 -2.89 17.13 10.21
N ASP A 68 -1.84 17.91 10.44
CA ASP A 68 -0.76 17.54 11.37
C ASP A 68 -1.27 17.48 12.82
N ALA A 69 -1.99 18.52 13.26
CA ALA A 69 -2.61 18.54 14.58
C ALA A 69 -3.62 17.39 14.73
N ARG A 70 -4.38 17.09 13.68
CA ARG A 70 -5.35 15.99 13.71
C ARG A 70 -4.67 14.62 13.80
N LEU A 71 -3.58 14.41 13.07
CA LEU A 71 -2.78 13.18 13.15
C LEU A 71 -2.30 12.92 14.59
N LEU A 72 -1.80 13.95 15.28
CA LEU A 72 -1.37 13.82 16.68
C LEU A 72 -2.53 13.44 17.61
N GLN A 73 -3.72 14.01 17.41
CA GLN A 73 -4.92 13.63 18.18
C GLN A 73 -5.32 12.17 17.93
N LEU A 74 -5.28 11.72 16.68
CA LEU A 74 -5.58 10.33 16.31
C LEU A 74 -4.57 9.36 16.95
N LEU A 75 -3.29 9.72 16.94
CA LEU A 75 -2.25 8.93 17.58
C LEU A 75 -2.39 8.92 19.11
N ALA A 76 -2.74 10.05 19.73
CA ALA A 76 -3.04 10.09 21.16
C ALA A 76 -4.22 9.19 21.54
N LYS A 77 -5.22 9.06 20.65
CA LYS A 77 -6.40 8.21 20.88
C LYS A 77 -6.12 6.72 20.63
N TYR A 78 -5.53 6.38 19.49
CA TYR A 78 -5.42 4.99 19.02
C TYR A 78 -4.07 4.34 19.32
N HIS A 79 -3.07 5.13 19.71
CA HIS A 79 -1.72 4.67 20.05
C HIS A 79 -1.30 5.16 21.45
N ALA A 80 -2.27 5.37 22.36
CA ALA A 80 -2.03 5.86 23.72
C ALA A 80 -1.08 4.96 24.52
N ASP A 81 -1.28 3.64 24.41
CA ASP A 81 -0.48 2.61 25.10
C ASP A 81 0.88 2.33 24.44
N ARG A 82 1.15 2.97 23.29
CA ARG A 82 2.35 2.81 22.46
C ARG A 82 2.60 1.38 21.97
N LYS A 83 1.60 0.50 21.99
CA LYS A 83 1.71 -0.90 21.56
C LYS A 83 1.10 -1.15 20.18
N ALA A 84 0.09 -0.37 19.80
CA ALA A 84 -0.54 -0.50 18.50
C ALA A 84 0.45 -0.20 17.35
N ARG A 85 0.50 -1.04 16.32
CA ARG A 85 1.24 -0.71 15.09
C ARG A 85 0.38 0.23 14.25
N VAL A 86 0.96 1.34 13.80
CA VAL A 86 0.26 2.35 12.99
C VAL A 86 1.04 2.57 11.70
N LEU A 87 0.32 2.53 10.57
CA LEU A 87 0.86 2.87 9.25
C LEU A 87 0.19 4.15 8.76
N VAL A 88 1.00 5.16 8.43
CA VAL A 88 0.55 6.45 7.91
C VAL A 88 1.00 6.58 6.47
N PHE A 89 0.03 6.72 5.56
CA PHE A 89 0.31 6.94 4.15
C PHE A 89 0.37 8.44 3.84
N ALA A 90 1.36 8.83 3.04
CA ALA A 90 1.52 10.18 2.50
C ALA A 90 1.61 10.11 0.97
N LEU A 91 1.16 11.17 0.29
CA LEU A 91 1.10 11.19 -1.18
C LEU A 91 2.50 11.22 -1.83
N TYR A 92 3.42 11.97 -1.26
CA TYR A 92 4.75 12.16 -1.81
C TYR A 92 5.83 11.79 -0.79
N LYS A 93 7.01 11.41 -1.31
CA LYS A 93 8.18 11.01 -0.53
C LYS A 93 8.68 12.09 0.45
N LYS A 94 8.68 13.35 0.02
CA LYS A 94 9.12 14.49 0.85
C LYS A 94 8.20 14.69 2.05
N GLU A 95 6.90 14.46 1.85
CA GLU A 95 5.87 14.55 2.87
C GLU A 95 6.01 13.42 3.89
N ALA A 96 6.31 12.20 3.44
CA ALA A 96 6.60 11.09 4.34
C ALA A 96 7.79 11.41 5.27
N ALA A 97 8.89 11.93 4.72
CA ALA A 97 10.05 12.36 5.50
C ALA A 97 9.71 13.52 6.46
N ARG A 98 8.92 14.51 6.02
CA ARG A 98 8.45 15.63 6.86
C ARG A 98 7.62 15.13 8.05
N VAL A 99 6.70 14.20 7.79
CA VAL A 99 5.82 13.61 8.82
C VAL A 99 6.64 12.79 9.82
N GLU A 100 7.63 11.99 9.38
CA GLU A 100 8.54 11.29 10.29
C GLU A 100 9.22 12.25 11.26
N VAL A 101 9.83 13.34 10.76
CA VAL A 101 10.52 14.33 11.59
C VAL A 101 9.55 15.00 12.57
N ALA A 102 8.34 15.36 12.13
CA ALA A 102 7.34 15.98 12.99
C ALA A 102 6.89 15.03 14.12
N LEU A 103 6.66 13.76 13.79
CA LEU A 103 6.27 12.74 14.77
C LEU A 103 7.40 12.40 15.75
N GLN A 104 8.64 12.31 15.29
CA GLN A 104 9.81 12.10 16.15
C GLN A 104 9.99 13.28 17.14
N ARG A 105 9.81 14.52 16.69
CA ARG A 105 9.81 15.71 17.56
C ARG A 105 8.70 15.67 18.60
N ALA A 106 7.55 15.08 18.26
CA ALA A 106 6.44 14.84 19.18
C ALA A 106 6.60 13.57 20.04
N GLY A 107 7.77 12.91 20.01
CA GLY A 107 8.10 11.76 20.86
C GLY A 107 7.61 10.41 20.34
N TYR A 108 7.16 10.31 19.08
CA TYR A 108 6.76 9.05 18.47
C TYR A 108 7.95 8.33 17.85
N ARG A 109 8.10 7.03 18.15
CA ARG A 109 9.07 6.16 17.46
C ARG A 109 8.48 5.73 16.12
N CYS A 110 8.98 6.30 15.04
CA CYS A 110 8.55 5.99 13.69
C CYS A 110 9.69 6.14 12.68
N ARG A 111 9.51 5.53 11.52
CA ARG A 111 10.38 5.64 10.34
C ARG A 111 9.51 5.82 9.10
N ALA A 112 9.90 6.72 8.19
CA ALA A 112 9.31 6.76 6.86
C ALA A 112 9.92 5.66 5.99
N ILE A 113 9.14 5.15 5.03
CA ILE A 113 9.61 4.25 3.96
C ILE A 113 9.21 4.89 2.62
N HIS A 114 10.19 5.21 1.77
CA HIS A 114 9.94 5.79 0.44
C HIS A 114 11.06 5.46 -0.56
N GLY A 115 10.81 5.71 -1.85
CA GLY A 115 11.70 5.31 -2.95
C GLY A 115 13.12 5.92 -2.94
N ASP A 116 13.32 7.07 -2.29
CA ASP A 116 14.66 7.70 -2.19
C ASP A 116 15.55 7.10 -1.09
N GLN A 117 15.04 6.19 -0.25
CA GLN A 117 15.85 5.53 0.78
C GLN A 117 16.65 4.38 0.19
N SER A 118 17.84 4.13 0.76
CA SER A 118 18.61 2.93 0.45
C SER A 118 17.84 1.68 0.90
N GLN A 119 18.14 0.53 0.27
CA GLN A 119 17.51 -0.73 0.66
C GLN A 119 17.80 -1.09 2.13
N GLU A 120 18.98 -0.76 2.63
CA GLU A 120 19.37 -0.92 4.03
C GLU A 120 18.50 -0.06 4.96
N GLN A 121 18.29 1.21 4.60
CA GLN A 121 17.41 2.12 5.34
C GLN A 121 15.96 1.62 5.36
N ARG A 122 15.47 1.09 4.24
CA ARG A 122 14.13 0.51 4.14
C ARG A 122 13.97 -0.73 5.02
N SER A 123 14.96 -1.63 5.02
CA SER A 123 14.95 -2.83 5.86
C SER A 123 15.02 -2.51 7.35
N ALA A 124 15.79 -1.50 7.74
CA ALA A 124 15.88 -1.05 9.13
C ALA A 124 14.61 -0.35 9.65
N ALA A 125 13.71 0.08 8.75
CA ALA A 125 12.46 0.75 9.09
C ALA A 125 11.26 -0.22 9.27
N LEU A 126 11.42 -1.49 8.87
CA LEU A 126 10.41 -2.55 8.97
C LEU A 126 10.56 -3.36 10.26
#